data_AF-A0A967LMC1-F1
#
_entry.id   AF-A0A967LMC1-F1
#
_cell.length_a   1.000
_cell.length_b   1.000
_cell.length_c   1.000
_cell.angle_alpha   90.00
_cell.angle_beta   90.00
_cell.angle_gamma   90.00
#
_symmetry.space_group_name_H-M   'P 1'
#
loop_
_entity.id
_entity.type
_entity.pdbx_description
1 polymer ?
#
loop_
_entity_poly.entity_id
_entity_poly.type
_entity_poly.pdbx_seq_one_letter_code
_entity_poly.pdbx_strand_id
1 'polypeptide(L)' 'VDGGHRRPRDRVAGGERVELRPPPAAVSERWEAQPLDLEVVHEDPEILVLDKPAGLVVHPGAGNPDG' A
#
# COMPACT_ATOMS: atom_id res chain seq x y z
N VAL A 1 -3.73 8.89 26.45
CA VAL A 1 -3.14 8.20 27.62
C VAL A 1 -3.85 8.71 28.85
N ASP A 2 -4.60 7.85 29.54
CA ASP A 2 -5.47 8.20 30.67
C ASP A 2 -6.37 9.42 30.39
N GLY A 3 -7.03 9.39 29.23
CA GLY A 3 -7.91 10.48 28.77
C GLY A 3 -7.19 11.73 28.22
N GLY A 4 -5.88 11.88 28.39
CA GLY A 4 -5.10 13.02 27.89
C GLY A 4 -4.43 12.79 26.53
N HIS A 5 -4.26 13.86 25.75
CA HIS A 5 -3.36 13.87 24.59
C HIS A 5 -1.90 13.97 25.05
N ARG A 6 -0.99 13.25 24.38
CA ARG A 6 0.44 13.19 24.70
C ARG A 6 1.25 13.36 23.42
N ARG A 7 2.47 13.88 23.54
CA ARG A 7 3.38 14.01 22.40
C ARG A 7 4.01 12.65 22.09
N PRO A 8 4.40 12.37 20.83
CA PRO A 8 4.98 11.08 20.46
C PRO A 8 6.25 10.68 21.24
N ARG A 9 7.01 11.66 21.74
CA ARG A 9 8.24 11.43 22.50
C ARG A 9 8.04 11.23 24.00
N ASP A 10 6.83 11.48 24.51
CA ASP A 10 6.55 11.38 25.94
C ASP A 10 6.63 9.91 26.35
N ARG A 11 7.43 9.62 27.38
CA ARG A 11 7.58 8.24 27.90
C ARG A 11 6.33 7.84 28.68
N VAL A 12 5.97 6.58 28.57
CA VAL A 12 4.98 5.93 29.45
C VAL A 12 5.70 5.29 30.63
N ALA A 13 5.08 5.33 31.81
CA ALA A 13 5.61 4.70 33.01
C ALA A 13 5.17 3.24 33.15
N GLY A 14 4.13 2.83 32.42
CA GLY A 14 3.50 1.51 32.52
C GLY A 14 2.28 1.54 33.44
N GLY A 15 1.20 0.88 33.01
CA GLY A 15 -0.09 0.85 33.73
C GLY A 15 -1.11 1.88 33.24
N GLU A 16 -0.72 2.83 32.39
CA GLU A 16 -1.64 3.78 31.77
C GLU A 16 -2.51 3.11 30.69
N ARG A 17 -3.76 3.59 30.55
CA ARG A 17 -4.65 3.20 29.45
C ARG A 17 -4.36 4.07 28.21
N VAL A 18 -3.93 3.43 27.12
CA VAL A 18 -3.69 4.09 25.84
C VAL A 18 -4.88 3.85 24.91
N GLU A 19 -5.43 4.93 24.37
CA GLU A 19 -6.54 4.89 23.41
C GLU A 19 -6.10 5.56 22.12
N LEU A 20 -6.34 4.87 21.01
CA LEU A 20 -6.06 5.37 19.66
C LEU A 20 -7.39 5.59 18.94
N ARG A 21 -7.54 6.76 18.33
CA ARG A 21 -8.66 7.07 17.44
C ARG A 21 -8.08 7.33 16.05
N PRO A 22 -7.78 6.28 15.27
CA PRO A 22 -7.39 6.49 13.89
C PRO A 22 -8.56 7.19 13.16
N PRO A 23 -8.28 8.05 12.17
CA PRO A 23 -9.32 8.46 11.25
C PRO A 23 -9.94 7.23 10.59
N PRO A 24 -11.16 7.33 10.04
CA PRO A 24 -11.69 6.30 9.15
C PRO A 24 -10.60 5.95 8.12
N ALA A 25 -10.45 4.66 7.81
CA ALA A 25 -9.56 4.26 6.75
C ALA A 25 -9.90 5.11 5.52
N ALA A 26 -8.88 5.77 4.94
CA ALA A 26 -9.05 6.33 3.61
C ALA A 26 -9.60 5.18 2.75
N VAL A 27 -10.65 5.45 1.98
CA VAL A 27 -11.10 4.51 0.96
C VAL A 27 -9.84 4.16 0.19
N SER A 28 -9.40 2.91 0.25
CA SER A 28 -8.27 2.48 -0.56
C SER A 28 -8.66 2.83 -1.98
N GLU A 29 -7.94 3.78 -2.57
CA GLU A 29 -7.81 3.84 -4.02
C GLU A 29 -7.29 2.46 -4.39
N ARG A 30 -8.21 1.60 -4.81
CA ARG A 30 -7.84 0.29 -5.33
C ARG A 30 -7.28 0.57 -6.71
N TRP A 31 -6.15 -0.04 -7.03
CA TRP A 31 -5.62 0.01 -8.37
C TRP A 31 -6.69 -0.48 -9.35
N GLU A 32 -7.03 0.36 -10.32
CA GLU A 32 -8.00 0.01 -11.33
C GLU A 32 -7.32 -0.79 -12.44
N ALA A 33 -8.04 -1.77 -12.99
CA ALA A 33 -7.54 -2.51 -14.14
C ALA A 33 -7.44 -1.56 -15.34
N GLN A 34 -6.30 -1.58 -16.01
CA GLN A 34 -6.03 -0.74 -17.17
C GLN A 34 -5.78 -1.61 -18.40
N PRO A 35 -6.19 -1.16 -19.59
CA PRO A 35 -5.80 -1.83 -20.83
C PRO A 35 -4.29 -1.69 -21.01
N LEU A 36 -3.59 -2.82 -20.96
CA LEU A 36 -2.14 -2.92 -21.18
C LEU A 36 -1.89 -3.95 -22.29
N ASP A 37 -1.05 -3.59 -23.24
CA ASP A 37 -0.59 -4.49 -24.29
C ASP A 37 0.62 -5.28 -23.76
N LEU A 38 0.34 -6.42 -23.13
CA LEU A 38 1.35 -7.28 -22.50
C LEU A 38 1.55 -8.54 -23.34
N GLU A 39 2.81 -8.80 -23.72
CA GLU A 39 3.17 -10.03 -24.42
C GLU A 39 3.38 -11.16 -23.40
N VAL A 40 2.59 -12.23 -23.53
CA VAL A 40 2.72 -13.45 -22.71
C VAL A 40 3.64 -14.43 -23.42
N VAL A 41 4.77 -14.77 -22.78
CA VAL A 41 5.73 -15.76 -23.33
C VAL A 41 5.51 -17.17 -22.79
N HIS A 42 4.86 -17.29 -21.62
CA HIS A 42 4.47 -18.57 -21.01
C HIS A 42 3.29 -18.39 -20.05
N GLU A 43 2.36 -19.34 -20.04
CA GLU A 43 1.20 -19.37 -19.14
C GLU A 43 0.85 -20.82 -18.78
N ASP A 44 0.71 -21.08 -17.48
CA ASP A 44 0.22 -22.35 -16.94
C ASP A 44 -0.65 -22.10 -15.70
N PRO A 45 -1.25 -23.14 -15.08
CA PRO A 45 -2.12 -22.97 -13.91
C PRO A 45 -1.42 -22.37 -12.69
N GLU A 46 -0.10 -22.40 -12.64
CA GLU A 46 0.70 -21.95 -11.51
C GLU A 46 1.31 -20.56 -11.74
N ILE A 47 1.75 -20.25 -12.95
CA ILE A 47 2.52 -19.05 -13.28
C ILE A 47 2.22 -18.46 -14.66
N LEU A 48 2.51 -17.15 -14.77
CA LEU A 48 2.50 -16.36 -16.00
C LEU A 48 3.87 -15.69 -16.17
N VAL A 49 4.41 -15.71 -17.38
CA VAL A 49 5.66 -15.01 -17.75
C VAL A 49 5.35 -14.03 -18.88
N LEU A 50 5.77 -12.79 -18.69
CA LEU A 50 5.54 -11.67 -19.61
C LEU A 50 6.86 -11.17 -20.20
N ASP A 51 6.89 -10.82 -21.48
CA ASP A 51 7.97 -9.99 -22.03
C ASP A 51 7.67 -8.53 -21.72
N LYS A 52 8.35 -8.00 -20.70
CA LYS A 52 8.08 -6.67 -20.18
C LYS A 52 8.84 -5.61 -20.99
N PRO A 53 8.15 -4.67 -21.68
CA PRO A 53 8.84 -3.64 -22.42
C PRO A 53 9.63 -2.69 -21.51
N ALA A 54 10.63 -2.03 -22.09
CA ALA A 54 11.33 -0.94 -21.42
C ALA A 54 10.36 0.24 -21.18
N GLY A 55 10.50 0.92 -20.05
CA GLY A 55 9.63 2.06 -19.69
C GLY A 55 8.34 1.70 -18.96
N LEU A 56 7.91 0.43 -18.95
CA LEU A 56 6.79 -0.02 -18.12
C LEU A 56 7.26 -0.34 -16.70
N VAL A 57 6.63 0.28 -15.70
CA VAL A 57 6.90 0.01 -14.27
C VAL A 57 6.12 -1.22 -13.79
N VAL A 58 6.64 -1.89 -12.77
CA VAL A 58 6.08 -3.17 -12.28
C VAL A 58 5.03 -2.95 -11.19
N HIS A 59 5.18 -1.89 -10.41
CA HIS A 59 4.28 -1.57 -9.31
C HIS A 59 4.15 -0.06 -9.19
N PRO A 60 2.93 0.46 -8.92
CA PRO A 60 2.71 1.87 -8.61
C PRO A 60 3.66 2.41 -7.55
N GLY A 61 4.06 3.67 -7.69
CA GLY A 61 4.96 4.32 -6.77
C GLY A 61 4.96 5.83 -6.92
N ALA A 62 5.76 6.52 -6.10
CA ALA A 62 5.92 7.96 -6.22
C ALA A 62 6.42 8.32 -7.64
N GLY A 63 5.67 9.19 -8.33
CA GLY A 63 5.94 9.59 -9.71
C GLY A 63 5.33 8.68 -10.79
N ASN A 64 4.81 7.50 -10.41
CA ASN A 64 4.09 6.56 -11.29
C ASN A 64 2.91 5.95 -10.50
N PRO A 65 1.88 6.75 -10.15
CA PRO A 65 0.84 6.35 -9.21
C PRO A 65 -0.10 5.29 -9.77
N ASP A 66 -0.20 5.15 -11.09
CA ASP A 66 -1.11 4.19 -11.73
C ASP A 66 -0.38 2.94 -12.23
N GLY A 67 0.94 2.86 -12.00
CA GLY A 67 1.81 1.93 -12.72
C GLY A 67 2.30 2.60 -13.99
#